data_AF-A0A9D6I5G0-F1
#
_entry.id   AF-A0A9D6I5G0-F1
#
_cell.length_a   1.000
_cell.length_b   1.000
_cell.length_c   1.000
_cell.angle_alpha   90.00
_cell.angle_beta   90.00
_cell.angle_gamma   90.00
#
_symmetry.space_group_name_H-M   'P 1'
#
loop_
_entity.id
_entity.type
_entity.pdbx_description
1 polymer ?
#
loop_
_entity_poly.entity_id
_entity_poly.type
_entity_poly.pdbx_seq_one_letter_code
_entity_poly.pdbx_strand_id
1 'polypeptide(L)' 'MCSARYDICILSVERVKELINDPKLSDKQIEEIRDGLFMLAEVMFEQWQAERIKAKKEKEDKDNKNEHEKPTGQQQ' A
#
# COMPACT_ATOMS: atom_id res chain seq x y z
N MET A 1 -15.28 12.58 -0.97
CA MET A 1 -15.88 11.43 -1.68
C MET A 1 -14.89 10.28 -1.59
N CYS A 2 -15.25 9.18 -0.92
CA CYS A 2 -14.38 7.99 -0.81
C CYS A 2 -14.55 7.12 -2.07
N SER A 3 -13.45 6.66 -2.66
CA SER A 3 -13.46 5.78 -3.85
C SER A 3 -13.19 4.32 -3.44
N ALA A 4 -14.11 3.44 -3.83
CA ALA A 4 -14.38 2.14 -3.21
C ALA A 4 -13.43 0.99 -3.61
N ARG A 5 -12.13 1.22 -3.82
CA ARG A 5 -11.19 0.10 -4.09
C ARG A 5 -10.15 -0.13 -3.01
N TYR A 6 -9.80 0.89 -2.23
CA TYR A 6 -9.02 0.77 -1.00
C TYR A 6 -9.41 1.97 -0.12
N ASP A 7 -9.98 1.73 1.07
CA ASP A 7 -10.42 2.76 2.04
C ASP A 7 -9.24 3.50 2.68
N ILE A 8 -8.41 4.19 1.88
CA ILE A 8 -7.59 5.27 2.41
C ILE A 8 -8.54 6.47 2.58
N CYS A 9 -9.14 6.56 3.76
CA CYS A 9 -9.99 7.69 4.13
C CYS A 9 -9.09 8.92 4.34
N ILE A 10 -9.24 9.92 3.48
CA ILE A 10 -8.62 11.22 3.68
C ILE A 10 -9.16 11.85 4.99
N LEU A 11 -8.27 12.39 5.82
CA LEU A 11 -8.66 13.10 7.04
C LEU A 11 -9.36 14.43 6.70
N SER A 12 -10.26 14.91 7.56
CA SER A 12 -10.81 16.27 7.39
C SER A 12 -9.77 17.33 7.78
N VAL A 13 -9.93 18.57 7.30
CA VAL A 13 -9.03 19.69 7.68
C VAL A 13 -9.07 19.91 9.19
N GLU A 14 -10.25 19.87 9.80
CA GLU A 14 -10.44 20.04 11.24
C GLU A 14 -9.68 18.96 12.01
N ARG A 15 -9.75 17.71 11.53
CA ARG A 15 -9.02 16.61 12.17
C ARG A 15 -7.51 16.79 12.08
N VAL A 16 -7.00 17.24 10.94
CA VAL A 16 -5.56 17.51 10.78
C VAL A 16 -5.15 18.70 11.64
N LYS A 17 -6.00 19.73 11.76
CA LYS A 17 -5.77 20.88 12.63
C LYS A 17 -5.66 20.49 14.11
N GLU A 18 -6.54 19.61 14.59
CA GLU A 18 -6.47 19.04 15.94
C GLU A 18 -5.19 18.25 16.18
N LEU A 19 -4.75 17.45 15.19
CA LEU A 19 -3.57 16.60 15.30
C LEU A 19 -2.27 17.41 15.30
N ILE A 20 -2.19 18.44 14.45
CA ILE A 20 -1.00 19.30 14.37
C ILE A 20 -0.96 20.28 15.55
N ASN A 21 -2.11 20.80 15.97
CA ASN A 21 -2.27 21.69 17.12
C ASN A 21 -1.30 22.89 17.14
N ASP A 22 -1.02 23.45 15.95
CA ASP A 22 -0.21 24.66 15.81
C ASP A 22 -1.12 25.85 15.42
N PRO A 23 -1.32 26.83 16.33
CA PRO A 23 -2.18 27.99 16.06
C PRO A 23 -1.59 28.97 15.03
N LYS A 24 -0.32 28.82 14.64
CA LYS A 24 0.33 29.68 13.63
C LYS A 24 0.02 29.26 12.21
N LEU A 25 -0.50 28.04 12.01
CA LEU A 25 -0.84 27.52 10.70
C LEU A 25 -2.24 27.98 10.31
N SER A 26 -2.33 28.54 9.11
CA SER A 26 -3.61 28.84 8.47
C SER A 26 -4.30 27.56 7.98
N ASP A 27 -5.62 27.60 7.82
CA ASP A 27 -6.39 26.45 7.33
C ASP A 27 -5.90 25.98 5.95
N LYS A 28 -5.42 26.90 5.10
CA LYS A 28 -4.82 26.57 3.80
C LYS A 28 -3.54 25.75 3.95
N GLN A 29 -2.67 26.10 4.90
CA GLN A 29 -1.45 25.32 5.16
C GLN A 29 -1.78 23.94 5.74
N ILE A 30 -2.80 23.84 6.58
CA ILE A 30 -3.29 22.56 7.10
C ILE A 30 -3.82 21.68 5.95
N GLU A 31 -4.56 22.27 5.01
CA GLU A 31 -5.03 21.60 3.79
C GLU A 31 -3.85 21.11 2.92
N GLU A 32 -2.85 21.95 2.67
CA GLU A 32 -1.65 21.56 1.91
C GLU A 32 -0.90 20.41 2.58
N ILE A 33 -0.79 20.41 3.92
CA ILE A 33 -0.20 19.30 4.68
C ILE A 33 -1.03 18.03 4.56
N ARG A 34 -2.36 18.12 4.71
CA ARG A 34 -3.29 16.98 4.56
C ARG A 34 -3.11 16.33 3.19
N ASP A 35 -3.12 17.14 2.14
CA ASP A 35 -3.05 16.66 0.76
C ASP A 35 -1.67 16.05 0.46
N GLY A 36 -0.60 16.68 0.97
CA GLY A 36 0.76 16.13 0.88
C GLY A 36 0.90 14.75 1.55
N LEU A 37 0.33 14.58 2.75
CA LEU A 37 0.33 13.30 3.45
C LEU A 37 -0.47 12.23 2.72
N PHE A 38 -1.61 12.60 2.12
CA PHE A 38 -2.41 11.69 1.32
C PHE A 38 -1.65 11.20 0.08
N MET A 39 -1.05 12.11 -0.69
CA MET A 39 -0.24 11.74 -1.85
C MET A 39 0.95 10.84 -1.49
N LEU A 40 1.62 11.13 -0.38
CA LEU A 40 2.71 10.27 0.10
C LEU A 40 2.22 8.87 0.46
N ALA A 41 1.07 8.77 1.13
CA ALA A 41 0.47 7.48 1.49
C ALA A 41 0.11 6.66 0.24
N GLU A 42 -0.39 7.29 -0.82
CA GLU A 42 -0.65 6.61 -2.10
C GLU A 42 0.63 6.01 -2.70
N VAL A 43 1.71 6.80 -2.80
CA VAL A 43 2.99 6.32 -3.34
C VAL A 43 3.55 5.16 -2.51
N MET A 44 3.52 5.26 -1.18
CA MET A 44 3.98 4.18 -0.30
C MET A 44 3.13 2.91 -0.46
N PHE A 45 1.81 3.07 -0.62
CA PHE A 45 0.91 1.96 -0.77
C PHE A 45 1.09 1.24 -2.12
N GLU A 46 1.25 1.98 -3.21
CA GLU A 46 1.56 1.41 -4.54
C GLU A 46 2.84 0.58 -4.52
N GLN A 47 3.90 1.12 -3.90
CA GLN A 47 5.17 0.42 -3.76
C GLN A 47 5.00 -0.89 -2.96
N TRP A 48 4.30 -0.83 -1.82
CA TRP A 48 4.01 -2.01 -1.01
C TRP A 48 3.19 -3.06 -1.78
N GLN A 49 2.22 -2.64 -2.59
CA GLN A 49 1.45 -3.55 -3.44
C GLN A 49 2.35 -4.24 -4.48
N ALA A 50 3.23 -3.49 -5.14
CA ALA A 50 4.15 -4.03 -6.14
C ALA A 50 5.06 -5.11 -5.53
N GLU A 51 5.58 -4.88 -4.33
CA GLU A 51 6.40 -5.85 -3.59
C GLU A 51 5.63 -7.13 -3.27
N ARG A 52 4.36 -7.02 -2.87
CA ARG A 52 3.52 -8.20 -2.58
C ARG A 52 3.15 -8.99 -3.83
N ILE A 53 2.89 -8.32 -4.94
CA ILE A 53 2.63 -8.98 -6.22
C ILE A 53 3.88 -9.74 -6.66
N LYS A 54 5.06 -9.13 -6.54
CA LYS A 54 6.34 -9.77 -6.83
C LYS A 54 6.57 -11.00 -5.96
N ALA A 55 6.37 -10.87 -4.65
CA ALA A 55 6.53 -11.98 -3.71
C ALA A 55 5.56 -13.16 -3.95
N LYS A 56 4.34 -12.89 -4.47
CA LYS A 56 3.41 -13.95 -4.87
C LYS A 56 3.88 -14.68 -6.12
N LYS A 57 4.29 -13.95 -7.17
CA LYS A 57 4.82 -14.55 -8.41
C LYS A 57 6.05 -15.43 -8.15
N GLU A 58 6.97 -14.96 -7.30
CA GLU A 58 8.17 -15.74 -6.94
C GLU A 58 7.86 -17.04 -6.18
N LYS A 59 6.71 -17.13 -5.51
CA LYS A 59 6.25 -18.39 -4.88
C LYS A 59 5.67 -19.34 -5.93
N GLU A 60 4.80 -18.84 -6.80
CA GLU A 60 4.21 -19.61 -7.90
C GLU A 60 5.28 -20.20 -8.83
N ASP A 61 6.34 -19.44 -9.13
CA ASP A 61 7.46 -19.91 -9.95
C ASP A 61 8.29 -21.02 -9.26
N LYS A 62 8.41 -20.98 -7.92
CA LYS A 62 9.13 -22.01 -7.15
C LYS A 62 8.31 -23.29 -7.02
N ASP A 63 6.99 -23.17 -6.85
CA ASP A 63 6.10 -24.31 -6.73
C ASP A 63 6.01 -25.08 -8.07
N ASN A 64 5.92 -24.38 -9.21
CA ASN A 64 5.95 -25.00 -10.54
C ASN A 64 7.28 -25.73 -10.85
N LYS A 65 8.40 -25.25 -10.30
CA LYS A 65 9.72 -25.87 -10.52
C LYS A 65 9.90 -27.15 -9.71
N ASN A 66 9.34 -27.20 -8.50
CA ASN A 66 9.39 -28.38 -7.63
C ASN A 66 8.50 -29.53 -8.14
N GLU A 67 7.43 -29.26 -8.89
CA GLU A 67 6.62 -30.29 -9.53
C GLU A 67 7.29 -30.95 -10.76
N HIS A 68 8.21 -30.25 -11.42
CA HIS A 68 8.94 -30.78 -12.58
C HIS A 68 10.15 -31.68 -12.22
N GLU A 69 10.60 -31.65 -10.97
CA GLU A 69 11.75 -32.44 -10.48
C GLU A 69 11.37 -33.69 -9.67
N LYS A 70 10.08 -34.09 -9.63
CA LYS A 70 9.73 -35.37 -8.99
C LYS A 70 10.33 -36.50 -9.83
N PRO A 71 11.31 -37.28 -9.32
CA PRO A 71 11.86 -38.39 -10.06
C PRO A 71 10.75 -39.41 -10.23
N THR A 72 10.48 -39.81 -11.47
CA THR A 72 9.63 -40.96 -11.79
C THR A 72 10.20 -42.16 -11.05
N GLY A 73 9.58 -42.48 -9.90
CA GLY A 73 9.93 -43.63 -9.09
C GLY A 73 9.90 -44.88 -9.97
N GLN A 74 11.02 -45.61 -9.93
CA GLN A 74 11.22 -46.90 -10.57
C GLN A 74 10.02 -47.81 -10.28
N GLN A 75 9.34 -48.27 -11.32
CA GLN A 75 8.45 -49.42 -11.22
C GLN A 75 9.32 -50.68 -11.36
N GLN A 76 9.36 -51.47 -10.28
CA GLN A 76 9.85 -52.84 -10.25
C GLN A 76 8.86 -53.79 -10.92
#